data_AF-A0A7X9F615-F1
#
_entry.id   AF-A0A7X9F615-F1
#
_cell.length_a   1.000
_cell.length_b   1.000
_cell.length_c   1.000
_cell.angle_alpha   90.00
_cell.angle_beta   90.00
_cell.angle_gamma   90.00
#
_symmetry.space_group_name_H-M   'P 1'
#
loop_
_entity.id
_entity.type
_entity.pdbx_description
1 polymer ?
#
loop_
_entity_poly.entity_id
_entity_poly.type
_entity_poly.pdbx_seq_one_letter_code
_entity_poly.pdbx_strand_id
1 'polypeptide(L)'
;MAIGLFAIFAILRFRTRNFSLKDMSYIFTTIGISVINSLKLTGFPVLGVIIFNIIIMIAAVILEEFTMKHNIVSHTIIYEDLELLKSAKKQKIIKEISTLTGRDVTCVKIRKIDYKENVAFLDISYRD
;
A
#
# COMPACT_ATOMS: atom_id res chain seq x y z
N MET A 1 -5.52 25.18 -18.26
CA MET A 1 -5.34 25.45 -16.82
C MET A 1 -4.88 24.15 -16.14
N ALA A 2 -3.57 23.89 -16.04
CA ALA A 2 -3.03 22.65 -15.45
C ALA A 2 -2.01 22.91 -14.32
N ILE A 3 -1.66 24.19 -14.10
CA ILE A 3 -0.62 24.61 -13.14
C ILE A 3 -1.08 24.42 -11.68
N GLY A 4 -2.37 24.61 -11.39
CA GLY A 4 -2.90 24.52 -10.02
C GLY A 4 -2.85 23.11 -9.41
N LEU A 5 -3.07 22.06 -10.22
CA LEU A 5 -3.07 20.68 -9.74
C LEU A 5 -1.65 20.20 -9.42
N PHE A 6 -0.68 20.59 -10.25
CA PHE A 6 0.75 20.38 -9.98
C PHE A 6 1.22 21.09 -8.69
N ALA A 7 0.71 22.31 -8.43
CA ALA A 7 1.04 23.04 -7.20
C ALA A 7 0.50 22.36 -5.94
N ILE A 8 -0.73 21.83 -5.98
CA ILE A 8 -1.31 21.08 -4.85
C ILE A 8 -0.48 19.82 -4.56
N PHE A 9 -0.04 19.10 -5.60
CA PHE A 9 0.83 17.93 -5.43
C PHE A 9 2.20 18.26 -4.86
N ALA A 10 2.81 19.37 -5.30
CA ALA A 10 4.06 19.85 -4.73
C ALA A 10 3.88 20.12 -3.22
N ILE A 11 2.83 20.84 -2.82
CA ILE A 11 2.55 21.15 -1.41
C ILE A 11 2.26 19.89 -0.58
N LEU A 12 1.49 18.93 -1.11
CA LEU A 12 1.17 17.67 -0.41
C LEU A 12 2.41 16.79 -0.18
N ARG A 13 3.36 16.78 -1.13
CA ARG A 13 4.63 16.06 -0.99
C ARG A 13 5.53 16.63 0.11
N PHE A 14 5.39 17.92 0.44
CA PHE A 14 6.20 18.60 1.45
C PHE A 14 5.53 18.68 2.83
N ARG A 15 4.35 18.07 3.05
CA ARG A 15 3.78 17.98 4.39
C ARG A 15 4.43 16.88 5.22
N THR A 16 4.64 17.18 6.50
CA THR A 16 5.24 16.34 7.54
C THR A 16 4.51 15.03 7.83
N ARG A 17 3.34 14.78 7.23
CA ARG A 17 2.56 13.55 7.40
C ARG A 17 2.80 12.65 6.20
N ASN A 18 3.30 11.43 6.44
CA ASN A 18 3.44 10.42 5.41
C ASN A 18 2.05 10.07 4.85
N PHE A 19 1.69 10.67 3.72
CA PHE A 19 0.52 10.27 2.96
C PHE A 19 0.85 8.97 2.24
N SER A 20 -0.01 7.97 2.39
CA SER A 20 0.14 6.75 1.59
C SER A 20 -0.15 7.07 0.12
N LEU A 21 0.38 6.23 -0.79
CA LEU A 21 0.10 6.37 -2.22
C LEU A 21 -1.41 6.31 -2.53
N LYS A 22 -2.17 5.56 -1.72
CA LYS A 22 -3.63 5.49 -1.82
C LYS A 22 -4.30 6.83 -1.50
N ASP A 23 -3.92 7.46 -0.40
CA ASP A 23 -4.52 8.74 0.03
C ASP A 23 -4.34 9.83 -1.04
N MET A 24 -3.15 9.90 -1.65
CA MET A 24 -2.87 10.84 -2.73
C MET A 24 -3.75 10.57 -3.96
N SER A 25 -3.95 9.29 -4.29
CA SER A 25 -4.75 8.86 -5.45
C SER A 25 -6.23 9.18 -5.26
N TYR A 26 -6.77 8.99 -4.06
CA TYR A 26 -8.14 9.37 -3.72
C TYR A 26 -8.36 10.88 -3.82
N ILE A 27 -7.47 11.67 -3.22
CA ILE A 27 -7.56 13.14 -3.29
C ILE A 27 -7.52 13.60 -4.76
N PHE A 28 -6.62 13.05 -5.57
CA PHE A 28 -6.54 13.39 -6.98
C PHE A 28 -7.81 13.05 -7.75
N THR A 29 -8.39 11.87 -7.49
CA THR A 29 -9.61 11.42 -8.14
C THR A 29 -10.79 12.33 -7.80
N THR A 30 -10.94 12.72 -6.53
CA THR A 30 -11.99 13.66 -6.09
C THR A 30 -11.83 15.04 -6.71
N ILE A 31 -10.59 15.55 -6.84
CA ILE A 31 -10.33 16.82 -7.52
C ILE A 31 -10.68 16.71 -9.01
N GLY A 32 -10.30 15.61 -9.67
CA GLY A 32 -10.64 15.35 -11.06
C GLY A 32 -12.15 15.38 -11.32
N ILE A 33 -12.92 14.66 -10.50
CA ILE A 33 -14.40 14.65 -10.56
C ILE A 33 -14.97 16.07 -10.34
N SER A 34 -14.41 16.82 -9.39
CA SER A 34 -14.85 18.20 -9.11
C SER A 34 -14.62 19.13 -10.30
N VAL A 35 -13.49 18.99 -10.98
CA VAL A 35 -13.18 19.76 -12.20
C VAL A 35 -14.12 19.38 -13.34
N ILE A 36 -14.36 18.08 -13.56
CA ILE A 36 -15.30 17.58 -14.58
C ILE A 36 -16.69 18.18 -14.33
N ASN A 37 -17.16 18.20 -13.09
CA ASN A 37 -18.46 18.76 -12.72
C ASN A 37 -18.51 20.29 -12.84
N SER A 38 -17.40 20.99 -12.62
CA SER A 38 -17.32 22.45 -12.76
C SER A 38 -17.29 22.92 -14.21
N LEU A 39 -16.93 22.05 -15.16
CA LEU A 39 -16.89 22.39 -16.57
C LEU A 39 -18.32 22.46 -17.11
N LYS A 40 -18.83 23.67 -17.31
CA LYS A 40 -20.06 23.91 -18.08
C LYS A 40 -19.80 23.62 -19.55
N LEU A 41 -19.97 22.37 -19.94
CA LEU A 41 -19.93 21.93 -21.34
C LEU A 41 -21.27 22.31 -22.00
N THR A 42 -21.33 23.49 -22.61
CA THR A 42 -22.48 23.91 -23.43
C THR A 42 -22.70 22.93 -24.57
N GLY A 43 -23.85 22.27 -24.60
CA GLY A 43 -24.23 21.28 -25.62
C GLY A 43 -23.91 19.82 -25.25
N PHE A 44 -23.23 19.56 -24.13
CA PHE A 44 -23.00 18.20 -23.68
C PHE A 44 -24.14 17.74 -22.75
N PRO A 45 -24.72 16.54 -22.96
CA PRO A 45 -25.80 16.05 -22.11
C PRO A 45 -25.32 15.84 -20.68
N VAL A 46 -26.05 16.39 -19.71
CA VAL A 46 -25.80 16.20 -18.26
C VAL A 46 -25.70 14.71 -17.89
N LEU A 47 -26.49 13.88 -18.58
CA LEU A 47 -26.46 12.42 -18.43
C LEU A 47 -25.07 11.82 -18.72
N GLY A 48 -24.35 12.37 -19.70
CA GLY A 48 -23.00 11.92 -20.03
C GLY A 48 -22.02 12.16 -18.89
N VAL A 49 -22.12 13.32 -18.21
CA VAL A 49 -21.23 13.67 -17.08
C VAL A 49 -21.47 12.71 -15.90
N ILE A 50 -22.73 12.37 -15.64
CA ILE A 50 -23.11 11.41 -14.60
C ILE A 50 -22.52 10.02 -14.90
N ILE A 51 -22.63 9.56 -16.15
CA ILE A 51 -22.07 8.26 -16.57
C ILE A 51 -20.55 8.24 -16.37
N PHE A 52 -19.83 9.29 -16.75
CA PHE A 52 -18.38 9.37 -16.55
C PHE A 52 -18.00 9.32 -15.06
N ASN A 53 -18.71 10.05 -14.20
CA ASN A 53 -18.46 10.02 -12.76
C ASN A 53 -18.70 8.61 -12.17
N ILE A 54 -19.75 7.92 -12.62
CA ILE A 54 -20.03 6.54 -12.19
C ILE A 54 -18.91 5.60 -12.64
N ILE A 55 -18.44 5.71 -13.89
CA ILE A 55 -17.34 4.88 -14.40
C ILE A 55 -16.07 5.10 -13.58
N ILE A 56 -15.72 6.35 -13.27
CA ILE A 56 -14.55 6.68 -12.44
C ILE A 56 -14.69 6.07 -11.03
N MET A 57 -15.89 6.16 -10.44
CA MET A 57 -16.17 5.59 -9.12
C MET A 57 -16.05 4.06 -9.12
N ILE A 58 -16.62 3.38 -10.12
CA ILE A 58 -16.52 1.91 -10.26
C ILE A 58 -15.06 1.49 -10.43
N ALA A 59 -14.29 2.20 -11.27
CA ALA A 59 -12.87 1.92 -11.45
C ALA A 59 -12.09 2.05 -10.13
N ALA A 60 -12.38 3.08 -9.33
CA ALA A 60 -11.76 3.26 -8.03
C ALA A 60 -12.09 2.10 -7.05
N VAL A 61 -13.35 1.64 -7.04
CA VAL A 61 -13.77 0.50 -6.20
C VAL A 61 -13.08 -0.79 -6.62
N ILE A 62 -12.99 -1.08 -7.92
CA ILE A 62 -12.30 -2.27 -8.43
C ILE A 62 -10.81 -2.25 -8.03
N LEU A 63 -10.16 -1.09 -8.15
CA LEU A 63 -8.75 -0.92 -7.76
C LEU A 63 -8.53 -1.10 -6.26
N GLU A 64 -9.46 -0.61 -5.43
CA GLU A 64 -9.37 -0.78 -3.98
C GLU A 64 -9.56 -2.24 -3.57
N GLU A 65 -10.55 -2.94 -4.13
CA GLU A 65 -10.77 -4.36 -3.89
C GLU A 65 -9.54 -5.20 -4.29
N PHE A 66 -8.96 -4.90 -5.46
CA PHE A 66 -7.73 -5.55 -5.91
C PHE A 66 -6.56 -5.29 -4.95
N THR A 67 -6.44 -4.05 -4.45
CA THR A 67 -5.35 -3.70 -3.54
C THR A 67 -5.52 -4.30 -2.15
N MET A 68 -6.75 -4.32 -1.61
CA MET A 68 -7.06 -4.97 -0.34
C MET A 68 -6.68 -6.46 -0.36
N LYS A 69 -6.97 -7.16 -1.45
CA LYS A 69 -6.63 -8.57 -1.62
C LYS A 69 -5.12 -8.87 -1.67
N HIS A 70 -4.30 -7.88 -2.00
CA HIS A 70 -2.84 -8.02 -2.10
C HIS A 70 -2.09 -7.33 -0.95
N ASN A 71 -2.79 -6.92 0.11
CA ASN A 71 -2.18 -6.21 1.22
C ASN A 71 -1.38 -7.20 2.08
N ILE A 72 -0.10 -7.36 1.72
CA ILE A 72 0.85 -8.16 2.49
C ILE A 72 1.31 -7.32 3.67
N VAL A 73 0.80 -7.61 4.86
CA VAL A 73 1.23 -6.92 6.07
C VAL A 73 2.62 -7.43 6.42
N SER A 74 3.57 -6.50 6.54
CA SER A 74 4.95 -6.81 6.91
C SER A 74 5.21 -6.35 8.34
N HIS A 75 5.74 -7.25 9.16
CA HIS A 75 6.13 -7.00 10.55
C HIS A 75 7.60 -7.32 10.75
N THR A 76 8.31 -6.50 11.51
CA THR A 76 9.70 -6.81 11.87
C THR A 76 9.70 -7.54 13.20
N ILE A 77 10.30 -8.73 13.24
CA ILE A 77 10.52 -9.52 14.45
C ILE A 77 12.03 -9.64 14.73
N ILE A 78 12.37 -9.79 16.01
CA ILE A 78 13.73 -10.12 16.46
C ILE A 78 13.79 -11.64 16.61
N TYR A 79 14.79 -12.25 15.98
CA TYR A 79 15.00 -13.70 15.99
C TYR A 79 16.40 -14.01 16.53
N GLU A 80 16.46 -14.88 17.53
CA GLU A 80 17.69 -15.12 18.31
C GLU A 80 18.52 -16.31 17.77
N ASP A 81 17.92 -17.20 16.98
CA ASP A 81 18.62 -18.39 16.46
C ASP A 81 19.32 -18.11 15.11
N LEU A 82 20.56 -17.61 15.19
CA LEU A 82 21.38 -17.37 14.00
C LEU A 82 21.87 -18.66 13.31
N GLU A 83 21.94 -19.79 14.01
CA GLU A 83 22.39 -21.07 13.43
C GLU A 83 21.33 -21.62 12.47
N LEU A 84 20.06 -21.56 12.89
CA LEU A 84 18.93 -21.99 12.08
C LEU A 84 18.75 -21.09 10.84
N LEU A 85 19.03 -19.79 11.00
CA LEU A 85 19.09 -18.82 9.90
C LEU A 85 20.18 -19.17 8.87
N LYS A 86 21.37 -19.56 9.34
CA LYS A 86 22.51 -19.96 8.51
C LYS A 86 22.32 -21.32 7.84
N SER A 87 21.55 -22.22 8.45
CA SER A 87 21.31 -23.60 7.97
C SER A 87 20.49 -23.68 6.66
N ALA A 88 20.10 -22.54 6.06
CA ALA A 88 19.29 -22.46 4.83
C ALA A 88 17.93 -23.19 4.89
N LYS A 89 17.47 -23.60 6.09
CA LYS A 89 16.20 -24.30 6.30
C LYS A 89 15.03 -23.31 6.34
N LYS A 90 14.80 -22.59 5.23
CA LYS A 90 13.72 -21.59 5.12
C LYS A 90 12.35 -22.12 5.55
N GLN A 91 12.03 -23.37 5.22
CA GLN A 91 10.76 -24.00 5.62
C GLN A 91 10.61 -24.19 7.13
N LYS A 92 11.70 -24.49 7.86
CA LYS A 92 11.64 -24.61 9.32
C LYS A 92 11.39 -23.25 9.96
N ILE A 93 12.11 -22.22 9.51
CA ILE A 93 11.96 -20.83 9.98
C ILE A 93 10.51 -20.36 9.78
N ILE A 94 9.93 -20.58 8.60
CA ILE A 94 8.54 -20.20 8.32
C ILE A 94 7.57 -20.92 9.26
N LYS A 95 7.73 -22.23 9.44
CA LYS A 95 6.84 -23.03 10.31
C LYS A 95 6.93 -22.60 11.77
N GLU A 96 8.14 -22.34 12.26
CA GLU A 96 8.38 -21.92 13.63
C GLU A 96 7.80 -20.52 13.89
N ILE A 97 8.09 -19.55 13.03
CA ILE A 97 7.53 -18.20 13.13
C ILE A 97 6.01 -18.24 13.02
N SER A 98 5.44 -19.05 12.12
CA SER A 98 3.99 -19.22 11.99
C SER A 98 3.36 -19.78 13.27
N THR A 99 4.03 -20.74 13.92
CA THR A 99 3.58 -21.32 15.19
C THR A 99 3.64 -20.30 16.33
N LEU A 100 4.72 -19.50 16.39
CA LEU A 100 4.92 -18.48 17.43
C LEU A 100 3.98 -17.29 17.29
N THR A 101 3.71 -16.86 16.06
CA THR A 101 2.87 -15.68 15.77
C THR A 101 1.39 -16.02 15.60
N GLY A 102 1.05 -17.30 15.44
CA GLY A 102 -0.32 -17.76 15.16
C GLY A 102 -0.85 -17.31 13.78
N ARG A 103 0.02 -16.80 12.90
CA ARG A 103 -0.34 -16.31 11.56
C ARG A 103 0.31 -17.15 10.47
N ASP A 104 -0.32 -17.21 9.30
CA ASP A 104 0.24 -17.92 8.14
C ASP A 104 1.27 -17.04 7.43
N VAL A 105 2.55 -17.25 7.77
CA VAL A 105 3.67 -16.45 7.25
C VAL A 105 4.01 -16.92 5.84
N THR A 106 3.79 -16.06 4.86
CA THR A 106 4.05 -16.36 3.45
C THR A 106 5.51 -16.10 3.05
N CYS A 107 6.13 -15.06 3.61
CA CYS A 107 7.50 -14.70 3.27
C CYS A 107 8.27 -14.18 4.48
N VAL A 108 9.57 -14.51 4.54
CA VAL A 108 10.50 -14.03 5.56
C VAL A 108 11.72 -13.44 4.85
N LYS A 109 12.04 -12.18 5.14
CA LYS A 109 13.22 -11.47 4.61
C LYS A 109 14.13 -11.05 5.74
N ILE A 110 15.43 -11.23 5.59
CA ILE A 110 16.42 -10.80 6.59
C ILE A 110 16.70 -9.30 6.35
N ARG A 111 16.41 -8.45 7.33
CA ARG A 111 16.68 -7.01 7.26
C ARG A 111 18.09 -6.67 7.74
N LYS A 112 18.47 -7.18 8.90
CA LYS A 112 19.77 -6.93 9.54
C LYS A 112 20.15 -8.13 10.40
N ILE A 113 21.44 -8.43 10.46
CA ILE A 113 21.99 -9.40 11.40
C ILE A 113 22.95 -8.65 12.33
N ASP A 114 22.79 -8.85 13.63
CA ASP A 114 23.70 -8.37 14.66
C ASP A 114 24.45 -9.57 15.26
N TYR A 115 25.71 -9.74 14.84
CA TYR A 115 26.56 -10.82 15.33
C TYR A 115 27.03 -10.62 16.77
N LYS A 116 26.99 -9.39 17.29
CA LYS A 116 27.49 -9.10 18.64
C LYS A 116 26.48 -9.57 19.69
N GLU A 117 25.21 -9.25 19.47
CA GLU A 117 24.10 -9.66 20.33
C GLU A 117 23.50 -11.02 19.91
N ASN A 118 24.05 -11.63 18.85
CA ASN A 118 23.59 -12.91 18.31
C ASN A 118 22.10 -12.91 17.89
N VAL A 119 21.62 -11.81 17.30
CA VAL A 119 20.22 -11.65 16.86
C VAL A 119 20.10 -11.25 15.39
N ALA A 120 19.00 -11.64 14.75
CA ALA A 120 18.61 -11.20 13.41
C ALA A 120 17.26 -10.48 13.44
N PHE A 121 17.18 -9.39 12.69
CA PHE A 121 15.93 -8.69 12.41
C PHE A 121 15.34 -9.26 11.13
N LEU A 122 14.16 -9.87 11.25
CA LEU A 122 13.45 -10.49 10.14
C LEU A 122 12.18 -9.70 9.85
N ASP A 123 11.96 -9.36 8.59
CA ASP A 123 10.68 -8.88 8.09
C ASP A 123 9.84 -10.09 7.67
N ILE A 124 8.78 -10.33 8.42
CA ILE A 124 7.79 -11.37 8.16
C ILE A 124 6.60 -10.75 7.42
N SER A 125 6.16 -11.42 6.38
CA SER A 125 5.01 -11.04 5.57
C SER A 125 3.95 -12.12 5.71
N TYR A 126 2.79 -11.77 6.25
CA TYR A 126 1.64 -12.67 6.35
C TYR A 126 0.46 -12.08 5.58
N ARG A 127 -0.45 -12.97 5.18
CA ARG A 127 -1.74 -12.58 4.62
C ARG A 127 -2.71 -12.43 5.80
N ASP A 128 -3.21 -11.22 6.01
CA ASP A 128 -4.38 -11.00 6.87
C ASP A 128 -5.67 -11.40 6.14
#